data_AF-A0A9X5CR32-F1
#
_entry.id   AF-A0A9X5CR32-F1
#
_cell.length_a   1.000
_cell.length_b   1.000
_cell.length_c   1.000
_cell.angle_alpha   90.00
_cell.angle_beta   90.00
_cell.angle_gamma   90.00
#
_symmetry.space_group_name_H-M   'P 1'
#
loop_
_entity.id
_entity.type
_entity.pdbx_description
1 polymer ?
#
loop_
_entity_poly.entity_id
_entity_poly.type
_entity_poly.pdbx_seq_one_letter_code
_entity_poly.pdbx_strand_id
1 'polypeptide(L)'
;VAVALATALAARSRGGPAPARPDFLRAVAERLPDSDVRSGVRIASRMPEHTSVRHAAEVLGSGYRMSGPDTVPYALWCAAGHLDDLHETLWVTVGGRGDIDTTCAVAGGVVAARTGVGGLPPAWHTAREPLPPLTREGEHASS
;
A
#
# COMPACT_ATOMS: atom_id res chain seq x y z
N VAL A 1 5.55 10.35 -3.56
CA VAL A 1 6.76 10.07 -2.75
C VAL A 1 6.51 9.04 -1.64
N ALA A 2 5.54 9.23 -0.73
CA ALA A 2 5.29 8.29 0.38
C ALA A 2 5.07 6.83 -0.04
N VAL A 3 4.20 6.59 -1.02
CA VAL A 3 3.95 5.25 -1.56
C VAL A 3 5.24 4.63 -2.10
N ALA A 4 6.01 5.37 -2.92
CA ALA A 4 7.28 4.89 -3.46
C ALA A 4 8.30 4.53 -2.35
N LEU A 5 8.39 5.31 -1.28
CA LEU A 5 9.24 4.99 -0.12
C LEU A 5 8.79 3.70 0.56
N ALA A 6 7.48 3.55 0.81
CA ALA A 6 6.92 2.33 1.41
C ALA A 6 7.18 1.11 0.52
N THR A 7 6.94 1.22 -0.79
CA THR A 7 7.23 0.17 -1.77
C THR A 7 8.71 -0.21 -1.75
N ALA A 8 9.62 0.76 -1.74
CA ALA A 8 11.06 0.49 -1.70
C ALA A 8 11.48 -0.22 -0.41
N LEU A 9 10.94 0.18 0.75
CA LEU A 9 11.20 -0.48 2.03
C LEU A 9 10.62 -1.91 2.08
N ALA A 10 9.43 -2.11 1.53
CA ALA A 10 8.80 -3.42 1.43
C ALA A 10 9.61 -4.35 0.51
N ALA A 11 10.02 -3.87 -0.66
CA ALA A 11 10.87 -4.62 -1.60
C ALA A 11 12.23 -4.99 -0.98
N ARG A 12 12.88 -4.03 -0.31
CA ARG A 12 14.18 -4.25 0.34
C ARG A 12 14.15 -5.27 1.48
N SER A 13 12.99 -5.48 2.09
CA SER A 13 12.82 -6.42 3.20
C SER A 13 12.38 -7.82 2.75
N ARG A 14 12.21 -8.04 1.44
CA ARG A 14 11.91 -9.34 0.84
C ARG A 14 12.94 -10.40 1.25
N GLY A 15 12.48 -11.60 1.57
CA GLY A 15 13.33 -12.73 1.97
C GLY A 15 13.77 -12.71 3.43
N GLY A 16 13.47 -11.65 4.18
CA GLY A 16 13.61 -11.58 5.64
C GLY A 16 12.26 -11.43 6.35
N PRO A 17 12.24 -11.42 7.70
CA PRO A 17 11.02 -11.18 8.48
C PRO A 17 10.36 -9.85 8.10
N ALA A 18 9.02 -9.80 8.09
CA ALA A 18 8.31 -8.53 7.92
C ALA A 18 8.59 -7.60 9.11
N PRO A 19 8.89 -6.31 8.85
CA PRO A 19 8.97 -5.33 9.91
C PRO A 19 7.60 -5.16 10.55
N ALA A 20 7.58 -4.92 11.87
CA ALA A 20 6.35 -4.62 12.58
C ALA A 20 5.70 -3.33 12.02
N ARG A 21 4.35 -3.30 11.98
CA ARG A 21 3.56 -2.17 11.46
C ARG A 21 4.07 -0.80 11.94
N PRO A 22 4.30 -0.56 13.25
CA PRO A 22 4.75 0.74 13.75
C PRO A 22 6.10 1.15 13.19
N ASP A 23 7.04 0.21 13.10
CA ASP A 23 8.42 0.47 12.69
C ASP A 23 8.52 0.75 11.19
N PHE A 24 7.77 -0.01 10.39
CA PHE A 24 7.67 0.23 8.95
C PHE A 24 7.11 1.64 8.65
N LEU A 25 6.00 2.00 9.27
CA LEU A 25 5.36 3.30 9.06
C LEU A 25 6.23 4.46 9.58
N ARG A 26 6.93 4.29 10.70
CA ARG A 26 7.87 5.28 11.22
C ARG A 26 9.03 5.52 10.25
N ALA A 27 9.59 4.44 9.70
CA ALA A 27 10.66 4.54 8.70
C ALA A 27 10.22 5.28 7.43
N VAL A 28 8.97 5.11 6.99
CA VAL A 28 8.39 5.91 5.89
C VAL A 28 8.28 7.39 6.30
N ALA A 29 7.70 7.67 7.46
CA ALA A 29 7.44 9.05 7.89
C ALA A 29 8.71 9.86 8.17
N GLU A 30 9.79 9.21 8.61
CA GLU A 30 11.10 9.83 8.84
C GLU A 30 11.74 10.36 7.55
N ARG A 31 11.41 9.76 6.40
CA ARG A 31 11.97 10.11 5.08
C ARG A 31 11.09 11.05 4.27
N LEU A 32 9.93 11.43 4.79
CA LEU A 32 9.02 12.38 4.16
C LEU A 32 9.33 13.82 4.61
N PRO A 33 9.22 14.81 3.70
CA PRO A 33 9.16 16.21 4.10
C PRO A 33 7.88 16.49 4.90
N ASP A 34 7.88 17.61 5.63
CA ASP A 34 6.70 18.07 6.37
C ASP A 34 5.50 18.24 5.44
N SER A 35 4.42 17.52 5.77
CA SER A 35 3.20 17.41 4.98
C SER A 35 2.10 16.71 5.78
N ASP A 36 0.85 16.89 5.37
CA ASP A 36 -0.27 16.19 6.00
C ASP A 36 -0.19 14.67 5.83
N VAL A 37 0.37 14.19 4.71
CA VAL A 37 0.67 12.75 4.51
C VAL A 37 1.65 12.25 5.55
N ARG A 38 2.75 13.00 5.82
CA ARG A 38 3.72 12.64 6.87
C ARG A 38 3.04 12.57 8.23
N SER A 39 2.20 13.55 8.56
CA SER A 39 1.43 13.60 9.81
C SER A 39 0.50 12.40 9.95
N GLY A 40 -0.27 12.08 8.90
CA GLY A 40 -1.16 10.90 8.89
C GLY A 40 -0.41 9.58 9.06
N VAL A 41 0.74 9.40 8.39
CA VAL A 41 1.57 8.19 8.57
C VAL A 41 2.14 8.11 9.99
N ARG A 42 2.46 9.24 10.63
CA ARG A 42 2.88 9.28 12.05
C ARG A 42 1.75 8.96 13.02
N ILE A 43 0.50 9.26 12.67
CA ILE A 43 -0.68 8.85 13.45
C ILE A 43 -0.88 7.35 13.28
N ALA A 44 -0.86 6.86 12.03
CA ALA A 44 -0.97 5.45 11.71
C ALA A 44 0.06 4.57 12.45
N SER A 45 1.31 5.03 12.57
CA SER A 45 2.37 4.30 13.29
C SER A 45 2.17 4.19 14.80
N ARG A 46 1.24 4.96 15.37
CA ARG A 46 0.93 4.98 16.82
C ARG A 46 -0.41 4.34 17.14
N MET A 47 -1.17 3.90 16.13
CA MET A 47 -2.44 3.23 16.37
C MET A 47 -2.21 1.92 17.12
N PRO A 48 -3.01 1.62 18.16
CA PRO A 48 -2.96 0.34 18.86
C PRO A 48 -3.08 -0.86 17.92
N GLU A 49 -2.48 -1.98 18.30
CA GLU A 49 -2.52 -3.21 17.50
C GLU A 49 -3.94 -3.69 17.20
N HIS A 50 -4.85 -3.51 18.17
CA HIS A 50 -6.26 -3.91 18.06
C HIS A 50 -7.17 -2.82 17.45
N THR A 51 -6.60 -1.78 16.82
CA THR A 51 -7.39 -0.78 16.11
C THR A 51 -8.19 -1.44 14.99
N SER A 52 -9.51 -1.24 14.99
CA SER A 52 -10.37 -1.75 13.93
C SER A 52 -10.13 -1.02 12.61
N VAL A 53 -10.32 -1.71 11.49
CA VAL A 53 -10.20 -1.14 10.14
C VAL A 53 -11.10 0.08 9.96
N ARG A 54 -12.34 0.00 10.47
CA ARG A 54 -13.29 1.13 10.42
C ARG A 54 -12.75 2.36 11.15
N HIS A 55 -12.20 2.17 12.35
CA HIS A 55 -11.64 3.28 13.11
C HIS A 55 -10.39 3.85 12.42
N ALA A 56 -9.53 2.98 11.87
CA ALA A 56 -8.38 3.42 11.08
C ALA A 56 -8.82 4.26 9.87
N ALA A 57 -9.84 3.83 9.12
CA ALA A 57 -10.38 4.57 7.98
C ALA A 57 -10.98 5.92 8.39
N GLU A 58 -11.73 5.97 9.50
CA GLU A 58 -12.31 7.21 10.03
C GLU A 58 -11.24 8.23 10.44
N VAL A 59 -10.13 7.78 11.03
CA VAL A 59 -9.07 8.67 11.53
C VAL A 59 -8.05 9.06 10.44
N LEU A 60 -7.70 8.13 9.56
CA LEU A 60 -6.62 8.30 8.58
C LEU A 60 -7.13 8.79 7.21
N GLY A 61 -8.44 8.68 6.96
CA GLY A 61 -9.05 8.91 5.66
C GLY A 61 -8.89 7.70 4.73
N SER A 62 -10.01 7.23 4.17
CA SER A 62 -10.03 6.13 3.18
C SER A 62 -10.35 6.60 1.75
N GLY A 63 -10.13 7.88 1.45
CA GLY A 63 -10.12 8.43 0.09
C GLY A 63 -11.39 9.15 -0.35
N TYR A 64 -12.36 9.38 0.56
CA TYR A 64 -13.59 10.13 0.25
C TYR A 64 -13.34 11.56 -0.26
N ARG A 65 -12.19 12.15 0.08
CA ARG A 65 -11.78 13.49 -0.34
C ARG A 65 -10.83 13.47 -1.54
N MET A 66 -10.56 12.30 -2.13
CA MET A 66 -9.72 12.13 -3.33
C MET A 66 -8.38 12.86 -3.22
N SER A 67 -7.73 12.77 -2.06
CA SER A 67 -6.48 13.47 -1.78
C SER A 67 -5.44 12.54 -1.14
N GLY A 68 -4.17 12.84 -1.36
CA GLY A 68 -3.06 12.08 -0.75
C GLY A 68 -3.18 11.95 0.78
N PRO A 69 -3.38 13.04 1.54
CA PRO A 69 -3.55 12.98 2.99
C PRO A 69 -4.75 12.15 3.45
N ASP A 70 -5.82 12.08 2.65
CA ASP A 70 -7.03 11.31 2.93
C ASP A 70 -6.98 9.88 2.39
N THR A 71 -5.87 9.43 1.81
CA THR A 71 -5.79 8.10 1.14
C THR A 71 -4.56 7.33 1.59
N VAL A 72 -3.40 7.97 1.53
CA VAL A 72 -2.11 7.32 1.70
C VAL A 72 -1.92 6.79 3.12
N PRO A 73 -2.24 7.53 4.21
CA PRO A 73 -2.03 7.02 5.56
C PRO A 73 -2.80 5.73 5.85
N TYR A 74 -4.07 5.64 5.45
CA TYR A 74 -4.88 4.43 5.61
C TYR A 74 -4.35 3.26 4.79
N ALA A 75 -4.08 3.48 3.49
CA ALA A 75 -3.57 2.43 2.62
C ALA A 75 -2.21 1.87 3.12
N LEU A 76 -1.32 2.74 3.60
CA LEU A 76 -0.06 2.31 4.20
C LEU A 76 -0.26 1.58 5.54
N TRP A 77 -1.25 1.98 6.35
CA TRP A 77 -1.58 1.28 7.60
C TRP A 77 -2.07 -0.15 7.35
N CYS A 78 -2.92 -0.34 6.33
CA CYS A 78 -3.37 -1.66 5.89
C CYS A 78 -2.20 -2.52 5.40
N ALA A 79 -1.38 -1.99 4.47
CA ALA A 79 -0.21 -2.70 3.94
C ALA A 79 0.78 -3.11 5.03
N ALA A 80 1.12 -2.18 5.92
CA ALA A 80 2.05 -2.42 7.02
C ALA A 80 1.56 -3.48 8.03
N GLY A 81 0.26 -3.77 8.04
CA GLY A 81 -0.33 -4.82 8.86
C GLY A 81 -0.16 -6.24 8.34
N HIS A 82 0.00 -6.39 7.03
CA HIS A 82 -0.07 -7.67 6.33
C HIS A 82 1.00 -7.73 5.23
N LEU A 83 2.22 -7.25 5.52
CA LEU A 83 3.32 -7.14 4.54
C LEU A 83 3.72 -8.47 3.88
N ASP A 84 3.41 -9.61 4.50
CA ASP A 84 3.65 -10.94 3.95
C ASP A 84 2.39 -11.60 3.36
N ASP A 85 1.23 -10.94 3.42
CA ASP A 85 -0.05 -11.47 2.94
C ASP A 85 -0.78 -10.43 2.08
N LEU A 86 -0.55 -10.51 0.76
CA LEU A 86 -1.19 -9.64 -0.22
C LEU A 86 -2.70 -9.86 -0.29
N HIS A 87 -3.17 -11.10 -0.09
CA HIS A 87 -4.60 -11.41 -0.17
C HIS A 87 -5.35 -10.77 1.00
N GLU A 88 -4.85 -10.97 2.23
CA GLU A 88 -5.43 -10.36 3.42
C GLU A 88 -5.31 -8.83 3.40
N THR A 89 -4.18 -8.28 2.92
CA THR A 89 -4.03 -6.83 2.75
C THR A 89 -5.17 -6.23 1.93
N LEU A 90 -5.53 -6.86 0.80
CA LEU A 90 -6.58 -6.37 -0.08
C LEU A 90 -7.95 -6.41 0.61
N TRP A 91 -8.29 -7.52 1.28
CA TRP A 91 -9.56 -7.62 2.01
C TRP A 91 -9.68 -6.65 3.18
N VAL A 92 -8.62 -6.51 3.98
CA VAL A 92 -8.55 -5.52 5.06
C VAL A 92 -8.72 -4.11 4.50
N THR A 93 -8.08 -3.79 3.37
CA THR A 93 -8.17 -2.46 2.76
C THR A 93 -9.60 -2.15 2.30
N VAL A 94 -10.28 -3.10 1.66
CA VAL A 94 -11.70 -2.99 1.26
C VAL A 94 -12.61 -2.67 2.46
N GLY A 95 -12.30 -3.21 3.64
CA GLY A 95 -13.09 -3.02 4.86
C GLY A 95 -13.26 -1.55 5.29
N GLY A 96 -12.33 -0.66 4.92
CA GLY A 96 -12.42 0.78 5.22
C GLY A 96 -13.26 1.60 4.25
N ARG A 97 -13.75 0.98 3.15
CA ARG A 97 -14.57 1.63 2.13
C ARG A 97 -13.88 2.89 1.56
N GLY A 98 -14.64 3.88 1.12
CA GLY A 98 -14.10 5.10 0.50
C GLY A 98 -13.68 4.84 -0.95
N ASP A 99 -12.51 5.34 -1.32
CA ASP A 99 -11.89 5.08 -2.62
C ASP A 99 -11.17 3.71 -2.57
N ILE A 100 -11.98 2.65 -2.67
CA ILE A 100 -11.53 1.26 -2.55
C ILE A 100 -10.46 0.96 -3.60
N ASP A 101 -10.67 1.42 -4.84
CA ASP A 101 -9.77 1.12 -5.95
C ASP A 101 -8.39 1.74 -5.71
N THR A 102 -8.34 3.03 -5.36
CA THR A 102 -7.07 3.71 -5.10
C THR A 102 -6.37 3.17 -3.86
N THR A 103 -7.10 2.94 -2.77
CA THR A 103 -6.50 2.42 -1.53
C THR A 103 -5.96 1.00 -1.72
N CYS A 104 -6.69 0.13 -2.43
CA CYS A 104 -6.22 -1.23 -2.75
C CYS A 104 -5.04 -1.21 -3.72
N ALA A 105 -5.03 -0.33 -4.72
CA ALA A 105 -3.90 -0.18 -5.63
C ALA A 105 -2.62 0.23 -4.88
N VAL A 106 -2.73 1.18 -3.94
CA VAL A 106 -1.60 1.62 -3.11
C VAL A 106 -1.14 0.52 -2.15
N ALA A 107 -2.06 -0.03 -1.34
CA ALA A 107 -1.71 -1.04 -0.34
C ALA A 107 -1.19 -2.33 -1.00
N GLY A 108 -1.91 -2.82 -2.00
CA GLY A 108 -1.56 -4.01 -2.76
C GLY A 108 -0.24 -3.84 -3.52
N GLY A 109 0.03 -2.67 -4.11
CA GLY A 109 1.31 -2.40 -4.77
C GLY A 109 2.51 -2.44 -3.82
N VAL A 110 2.37 -1.89 -2.61
CA VAL A 110 3.41 -1.95 -1.57
C VAL A 110 3.68 -3.40 -1.16
N VAL A 111 2.64 -4.18 -0.88
CA VAL A 111 2.80 -5.58 -0.44
C VAL A 111 3.28 -6.48 -1.57
N ALA A 112 2.75 -6.33 -2.79
CA ALA A 112 3.20 -7.07 -3.97
C ALA A 112 4.67 -6.81 -4.31
N ALA A 113 5.21 -5.62 -4.01
CA ALA A 113 6.64 -5.35 -4.18
C ALA A 113 7.52 -6.20 -3.23
N ARG A 114 6.96 -6.69 -2.12
CA ARG A 114 7.60 -7.64 -1.21
C ARG A 114 7.29 -9.09 -1.55
N THR A 115 6.02 -9.44 -1.76
CA THR A 115 5.56 -10.83 -1.90
C THR A 115 5.54 -11.34 -3.34
N GLY A 116 5.52 -10.43 -4.33
CA GLY A 116 4.98 -10.75 -5.66
C GLY A 116 3.47 -11.00 -5.63
N VAL A 117 2.90 -11.38 -6.78
CA VAL A 117 1.46 -11.65 -6.93
C VAL A 117 1.12 -13.14 -7.07
N GLY A 118 2.13 -14.02 -7.06
CA GLY A 118 1.97 -15.44 -7.29
C GLY A 118 1.19 -16.18 -6.19
N GLY A 119 1.15 -15.62 -4.98
CA GLY A 119 0.36 -16.17 -3.86
C GLY A 119 -1.13 -15.83 -3.89
N LEU A 120 -1.59 -15.01 -4.84
CA LEU A 120 -3.01 -14.69 -4.97
C LEU A 120 -3.80 -15.86 -5.57
N PRO A 121 -5.10 -16.00 -5.24
CA PRO A 121 -5.95 -17.04 -5.82
C PRO A 121 -5.95 -17.01 -7.36
N PRO A 122 -5.80 -18.16 -8.06
CA PRO A 122 -5.79 -18.20 -9.53
C PRO A 122 -7.00 -17.51 -10.17
N ALA A 123 -8.17 -17.64 -9.55
CA ALA A 123 -9.41 -17.00 -10.01
C ALA A 123 -9.31 -15.47 -10.11
N TRP A 124 -8.52 -14.82 -9.24
CA TRP A 124 -8.34 -13.36 -9.29
C TRP A 124 -7.53 -12.92 -10.50
N HIS A 125 -6.56 -13.74 -10.92
CA HIS A 125 -5.79 -13.48 -12.14
C HIS A 125 -6.66 -13.63 -13.38
N THR A 126 -7.56 -14.63 -13.41
CA THR A 126 -8.50 -14.83 -14.51
C THR A 126 -9.61 -13.77 -14.56
N ALA A 127 -10.02 -13.21 -13.42
CA ALA A 127 -11.07 -12.21 -13.34
C ALA A 127 -10.63 -10.79 -13.75
N ARG A 128 -9.31 -10.55 -13.87
CA ARG A 128 -8.79 -9.25 -14.32
C ARG A 128 -8.97 -9.06 -15.81
N GLU A 129 -9.20 -7.81 -16.21
CA GLU A 129 -9.08 -7.40 -17.60
C GLU A 129 -7.66 -7.71 -18.12
N PRO A 130 -7.52 -8.15 -19.39
CA PRO A 130 -6.22 -8.34 -20.00
C PRO A 130 -5.38 -7.07 -19.90
N LEU A 131 -4.13 -7.21 -19.45
CA LEU A 131 -3.21 -6.08 -19.49
C LEU A 131 -2.90 -5.73 -20.94
N PRO A 132 -2.79 -4.43 -21.27
CA PRO A 132 -2.26 -4.04 -22.56
C PRO A 132 -0.85 -4.63 -22.73
N PRO A 133 -0.42 -4.91 -23.98
CA PRO A 133 0.94 -5.35 -24.24
C PRO A 133 1.92 -4.32 -23.66
N LEU A 134 2.97 -4.79 -23.01
CA LEU A 134 4.05 -3.92 -22.54
C LEU A 134 4.74 -3.32 -23.78
N THR A 135 4.46 -2.05 -24.07
CA THR A 135 5.24 -1.29 -25.04
C THR A 135 6.64 -1.10 -24.47
N ARG A 136 7.63 -1.75 -25.09
CA ARG A 136 9.03 -1.37 -24.89
C ARG A 136 9.26 -0.09 -25.67
N GLU A 137 9.11 1.07 -25.03
CA GLU A 137 9.61 2.32 -25.60
C GLU A 137 11.15 2.25 -25.62
N GLY A 138 11.75 2.06 -26.80
CA GLY A 138 13.22 2.04 -26.91
C GLY A 138 13.88 1.37 -28.12
N GLU A 139 13.17 0.74 -29.06
CA GLU A 139 13.77 0.42 -30.37
C GLU A 139 13.51 1.57 -31.33
N HIS A 140 14.23 2.67 -31.14
CA HIS A 140 14.49 3.59 -32.23
C HIS A 140 15.30 2.83 -33.27
N ALA A 141 14.61 2.37 -34.33
CA ALA A 141 15.24 1.94 -35.55
C ALA A 141 16.09 3.11 -36.09
N SER A 142 17.40 3.05 -35.86
CA SER A 142 18.35 3.78 -36.68
C SER A 142 18.39 3.09 -38.05
N SER A 143 17.94 3.80 -39.08
CA SER A 143 18.33 3.58 -40.48
C SER A 143 19.09 4.81 -40.94
#